data_AF-A0A3C1X696-F1
#
_entry.id   AF-A0A3C1X696-F1
#
_cell.length_a   1.000
_cell.length_b   1.000
_cell.length_c   1.000
_cell.angle_alpha   90.00
_cell.angle_beta   90.00
_cell.angle_gamma   90.00
#
_symmetry.space_group_name_H-M   'P 1'
#
loop_
_entity.id
_entity.type
_entity.pdbx_description
1 polymer ?
#
loop_
_entity_poly.entity_id
_entity_poly.type
_entity_poly.pdbx_seq_one_letter_code
_entity_poly.pdbx_strand_id
1 'polypeptide(L)'
;MKSLLLSLTVTVSLLLSSRCQSEDGPTASIGKRSSASFQQGVNGYRGTVDTEIWALAPHTILESNPNSSTDADNDGGESQCLMRFDAIIGGAPGQIPPNAAIHSARLLVSAFDQGSTVNLHRMLVPFDRAATWSSLISGVSADGLEASRHKDAFTFGKIAANSSEIVFDVT
;
A
#
# COMPACT_ATOMS: atom_id res chain seq x y z
N MET A 1 0.41 5.27 19.85
CA MET A 1 1.21 4.85 18.68
C MET A 1 0.36 3.87 17.90
N LYS A 2 0.24 4.02 16.58
CA LYS A 2 -0.50 3.06 15.78
C LYS A 2 0.23 1.71 15.75
N SER A 3 -0.45 0.60 16.02
CA SER A 3 0.12 -0.76 16.16
C SER A 3 0.32 -1.47 14.81
N LEU A 4 -0.11 -0.87 13.70
CA LEU A 4 0.14 -1.39 12.36
C LEU A 4 1.44 -0.78 11.79
N LEU A 5 2.50 -1.57 11.75
CA LEU A 5 3.72 -1.17 11.04
C LEU A 5 3.52 -1.43 9.54
N LEU A 6 3.40 -0.34 8.78
CA LEU A 6 3.28 -0.37 7.32
C LEU A 6 4.54 0.17 6.68
N SER A 7 5.19 -0.65 5.87
CA SER A 7 6.36 -0.25 5.09
C SER A 7 6.21 -0.69 3.64
N LEU A 8 6.38 0.24 2.72
CA LEU A 8 6.40 0.00 1.29
C LEU A 8 7.82 0.21 0.78
N THR A 9 8.40 -0.80 0.13
CA THR A 9 9.67 -0.70 -0.57
C THR A 9 9.44 -0.87 -2.06
N VAL A 10 9.91 0.07 -2.86
CA VAL A 10 9.71 0.09 -4.31
C VAL A 10 11.06 0.07 -5.01
N THR A 11 11.22 -0.82 -5.99
CA THR A 11 12.41 -0.88 -6.85
C THR A 11 12.06 -0.37 -8.24
N VAL A 12 12.85 0.59 -8.72
CA VAL A 12 12.65 1.28 -10.00
C VAL A 12 13.91 1.22 -10.86
N SER A 13 13.75 1.36 -12.17
CA SER A 13 14.84 1.67 -13.09
C SER A 13 14.70 3.08 -13.62
N LEU A 14 15.82 3.77 -13.67
CA LEU A 14 16.00 5.06 -14.31
C LEU A 14 16.87 4.86 -15.54
N LEU A 15 16.40 5.29 -16.71
CA LEU A 15 17.26 5.39 -17.88
C LEU A 15 18.25 6.54 -17.67
N LEU A 16 19.53 6.22 -17.49
CA LEU A 16 20.58 7.23 -17.54
C LEU A 16 20.94 7.41 -19.02
N SER A 17 20.42 8.47 -19.64
CA SER A 17 20.98 8.95 -20.89
C SER A 17 22.24 9.76 -20.58
N SER A 18 23.37 9.09 -20.45
CA SER A 18 24.67 9.75 -20.55
C SER A 18 24.91 10.06 -22.03
N ARG A 19 24.79 11.32 -22.45
CA ARG A 19 25.38 11.75 -23.73
C ARG A 19 26.90 11.82 -23.55
N CYS A 20 27.57 10.71 -23.81
CA CYS A 20 28.92 10.71 -24.34
C CYS A 20 28.90 9.75 -25.53
N GLN A 21 28.52 10.24 -26.71
CA GLN A 21 28.78 9.52 -27.95
C GLN A 21 30.10 10.06 -28.52
N SER A 22 31.09 9.17 -28.57
CA SER A 22 31.87 9.00 -29.80
C SER A 22 31.25 7.82 -30.55
N GLU A 23 31.05 8.01 -31.85
CA GLU A 23 30.32 7.19 -32.84
C GLU A 23 30.59 5.66 -32.80
N ASP A 24 29.61 4.92 -33.35
CA ASP A 24 29.58 3.49 -33.72
C ASP A 24 29.16 2.42 -32.68
N GLY A 25 27.88 1.99 -32.78
CA GLY A 25 27.33 0.73 -32.24
C GLY A 25 25.88 0.87 -31.71
N PRO A 26 24.99 -0.14 -31.85
CA PRO A 26 23.62 -0.07 -31.34
C PRO A 26 23.67 0.04 -29.81
N THR A 27 23.52 1.27 -29.30
CA THR A 27 23.71 1.59 -27.89
C THR A 27 22.46 1.20 -27.12
N ALA A 28 22.44 0.00 -26.54
CA ALA A 28 21.44 -0.34 -25.54
C ALA A 28 21.66 0.54 -24.30
N SER A 29 20.75 1.47 -24.04
CA SER A 29 20.75 2.27 -22.82
C SER A 29 20.51 1.36 -21.61
N ILE A 30 21.54 1.12 -20.80
CA ILE A 30 21.40 0.36 -19.56
C ILE A 30 20.75 1.27 -18.51
N GLY A 31 19.51 0.95 -18.11
CA GLY A 31 18.85 1.64 -17.00
C GLY A 31 19.54 1.34 -15.67
N LYS A 32 19.79 2.36 -14.84
CA LYS A 32 20.24 2.19 -13.45
C LYS A 32 19.05 1.82 -12.59
N ARG A 33 19.16 0.73 -11.83
CA ARG A 33 18.18 0.37 -10.80
C ARG A 33 18.46 1.12 -9.49
N SER A 34 17.40 1.56 -8.84
CA SER A 34 17.42 2.15 -7.49
C SER A 34 16.20 1.68 -6.70
N SER A 35 16.28 1.73 -5.37
CA SER A 35 15.15 1.47 -4.49
C SER A 35 14.76 2.73 -3.71
N ALA A 36 13.47 2.85 -3.41
CA ALA A 36 12.87 3.82 -2.50
C ALA A 36 12.10 3.06 -1.41
N SER A 37 12.09 3.57 -0.18
CA SER A 37 11.37 2.96 0.93
C SER A 37 10.56 4.00 1.70
N PHE A 38 9.33 3.65 2.04
CA PHE A 38 8.32 4.52 2.61
C PHE A 38 7.74 3.84 3.85
N GLN A 39 8.00 4.42 5.02
CA GLN A 39 7.47 3.95 6.28
C GLN A 39 7.16 5.15 7.16
N GLN A 40 5.96 5.18 7.73
CA GLN A 40 5.51 6.30 8.55
C GLN A 40 6.51 6.60 9.67
N GLY A 41 6.96 7.85 9.77
CA GLY A 41 7.89 8.32 10.79
C GLY A 41 9.36 7.98 10.53
N VAL A 42 9.70 7.23 9.48
CA VAL A 42 11.08 6.88 9.13
C VAL A 42 11.61 7.82 8.07
N ASN A 43 12.84 8.32 8.24
CA ASN A 43 13.52 9.23 7.30
C ASN A 43 12.66 10.45 6.90
N GLY A 44 11.77 10.91 7.79
CA GLY A 44 10.87 12.04 7.55
C GLY A 44 9.61 11.73 6.74
N TYR A 45 9.39 10.47 6.31
CA TYR A 45 8.18 10.10 5.57
C TYR A 45 6.94 10.16 6.47
N ARG A 46 5.90 10.86 6.00
CA ARG A 46 4.64 11.07 6.72
C ARG A 46 3.39 10.78 5.86
N GLY A 47 3.61 10.19 4.68
CA GLY A 47 2.59 9.99 3.65
C GLY A 47 1.72 8.75 3.83
N THR A 48 1.91 7.94 4.87
CA THR A 48 1.03 6.79 5.10
C THR A 48 -0.37 7.27 5.48
N VAL A 49 -1.35 6.75 4.76
CA VAL A 49 -2.79 6.82 5.08
C VAL A 49 -3.23 5.40 5.35
N ASP A 50 -3.69 5.16 6.57
CA ASP A 50 -4.24 3.89 7.02
C ASP A 50 -5.45 4.18 7.93
N THR A 51 -6.61 3.60 7.61
CA THR A 51 -7.83 3.77 8.41
C THR A 51 -8.67 2.51 8.39
N GLU A 52 -9.31 2.24 9.53
CA GLU A 52 -10.40 1.28 9.62
C GLU A 52 -11.71 1.95 9.21
N ILE A 53 -12.56 1.20 8.53
CA ILE A 53 -13.99 1.49 8.37
C ILE A 53 -14.78 0.31 8.92
N TRP A 54 -15.91 0.59 9.58
CA TRP A 54 -16.63 -0.44 10.33
C TRP A 54 -18.14 -0.27 10.20
N ALA A 55 -18.82 -1.37 9.85
CA ALA A 55 -20.26 -1.39 9.60
C ALA A 55 -21.09 -0.96 10.83
N LEU A 56 -20.63 -1.27 12.05
CA LEU A 56 -21.35 -0.91 13.28
C LEU A 56 -21.06 0.52 13.75
N ALA A 57 -20.06 1.18 13.18
CA ALA A 57 -19.73 2.58 13.43
C ALA A 57 -19.68 3.36 12.11
N PRO A 58 -20.78 3.39 11.33
CA PRO A 58 -20.68 3.60 9.90
C PRO A 58 -20.37 5.05 9.49
N HIS A 59 -20.52 6.00 10.41
CA HIS A 59 -20.18 7.41 10.25
C HIS A 59 -18.96 7.83 11.07
N THR A 60 -18.32 6.90 11.78
CA THR A 60 -17.19 7.20 12.67
C THR A 60 -15.90 7.23 11.87
N ILE A 61 -15.16 8.33 12.04
CA ILE A 61 -13.82 8.49 11.49
C ILE A 61 -12.82 7.84 12.45
N LEU A 62 -12.09 6.84 11.98
CA LEU A 62 -11.14 6.06 12.79
C LEU A 62 -9.67 6.33 12.44
N GLU A 63 -9.38 7.41 11.70
CA GLU A 63 -8.02 7.72 11.23
C GLU A 63 -6.97 7.86 12.34
N SER A 64 -7.40 8.21 13.55
CA SER A 64 -6.54 8.43 14.73
C SER A 64 -6.51 7.22 15.68
N ASN A 65 -7.30 6.19 15.39
CA ASN A 65 -7.34 4.97 16.18
C ASN A 65 -5.94 4.33 16.16
N PRO A 66 -5.34 3.98 17.31
CA PRO A 66 -4.05 3.32 17.34
C PRO A 66 -4.08 1.94 16.64
N ASN A 67 -5.22 1.30 16.55
CA ASN A 67 -5.34 -0.01 15.92
C ASN A 67 -6.33 0.08 14.76
N SER A 68 -6.17 -0.80 13.78
CA SER A 68 -7.15 -0.99 12.71
C SER A 68 -7.41 -2.48 12.61
N SER A 69 -8.69 -2.85 12.64
CA SER A 69 -9.13 -4.23 12.48
C SER A 69 -9.52 -4.52 11.03
N THR A 70 -9.49 -5.80 10.65
CA THR A 70 -10.08 -6.28 9.41
C THR A 70 -10.70 -7.63 9.72
N ASP A 71 -12.02 -7.67 9.76
CA ASP A 71 -12.80 -8.83 10.16
C ASP A 71 -14.13 -8.84 9.41
N ALA A 72 -14.58 -10.03 8.99
CA ALA A 72 -15.93 -10.20 8.45
C ALA A 72 -17.00 -10.10 9.54
N ASP A 73 -16.62 -10.29 10.81
CA ASP A 73 -17.51 -10.27 11.97
C ASP A 73 -16.85 -9.59 13.19
N ASN A 74 -16.59 -8.28 13.08
CA ASN A 74 -16.15 -7.45 14.20
C ASN A 74 -17.35 -7.04 15.06
N ASP A 75 -17.63 -7.83 16.11
CA ASP A 75 -18.77 -7.67 17.03
C ASP A 75 -20.16 -7.70 16.34
N GLY A 76 -20.32 -8.46 15.26
CA GLY A 76 -21.57 -8.56 14.49
C GLY A 76 -21.60 -7.74 13.20
N GLY A 77 -20.52 -7.04 12.85
CA GLY A 77 -20.43 -6.30 11.60
C GLY A 77 -19.01 -6.27 11.02
N GLU A 78 -18.92 -6.20 9.70
CA GLU A 78 -17.65 -6.20 8.98
C GLU A 78 -16.83 -4.93 9.26
N SER A 79 -15.51 -5.11 9.44
CA SER A 79 -14.51 -4.04 9.45
C SER A 79 -13.46 -4.27 8.37
N GLN A 80 -13.00 -3.16 7.76
CA GLN A 80 -12.02 -3.18 6.67
C GLN A 80 -10.93 -2.16 6.94
N CYS A 81 -9.69 -2.50 6.62
CA CYS A 81 -8.56 -1.56 6.67
C CYS A 81 -8.22 -1.07 5.25
N LEU A 82 -8.22 0.26 5.08
CA LEU A 82 -7.80 0.92 3.84
C LEU A 82 -6.41 1.49 4.01
N MET A 83 -5.55 1.33 3.00
CA MET A 83 -4.16 1.74 3.05
C MET A 83 -3.71 2.42 1.76
N ARG A 84 -2.93 3.50 1.90
CA ARG A 84 -2.32 4.23 0.79
C ARG A 84 -1.02 4.90 1.24
N PHE A 85 -0.08 5.06 0.30
CA PHE A 85 1.18 5.76 0.50
C PHE A 85 1.18 7.01 -0.38
N ASP A 86 0.96 8.17 0.22
CA ASP A 86 0.98 9.46 -0.46
C ASP A 86 2.41 10.00 -0.60
N ALA A 87 2.60 10.91 -1.56
CA ALA A 87 3.88 11.57 -1.83
C ALA A 87 5.05 10.58 -2.07
N ILE A 88 4.79 9.44 -2.73
CA ILE A 88 5.83 8.47 -3.10
C ILE A 88 6.55 8.82 -4.41
N ILE A 89 5.90 9.57 -5.30
CA ILE A 89 6.48 10.05 -6.57
C ILE A 89 6.72 11.55 -6.47
N GLY A 90 7.91 12.01 -6.89
CA GLY A 90 8.27 13.42 -6.90
C GLY A 90 9.78 13.66 -6.98
N GLY A 91 10.19 14.92 -6.78
CA GLY A 91 11.60 15.35 -6.87
C GLY A 91 12.33 15.42 -5.53
N ALA A 92 11.66 15.16 -4.40
CA ALA A 92 12.28 15.23 -3.09
C ALA A 92 13.21 14.01 -2.85
N PRO A 93 14.25 14.15 -2.00
CA PRO A 93 15.11 13.02 -1.63
C PRO A 93 14.30 11.82 -1.12
N GLY A 94 14.59 10.64 -1.67
CA GLY A 94 13.92 9.38 -1.29
C GLY A 94 12.59 9.09 -2.01
N GLN A 95 12.06 10.04 -2.80
CA GLN A 95 10.91 9.78 -3.66
C GLN A 95 11.31 9.05 -4.95
N ILE A 96 10.34 8.36 -5.54
CA ILE A 96 10.45 7.80 -6.87
C ILE A 96 10.39 8.97 -7.87
N PRO A 97 11.39 9.11 -8.76
CA PRO A 97 11.35 10.17 -9.77
C PRO A 97 10.13 10.02 -10.70
N PRO A 98 9.53 11.13 -11.16
CA PRO A 98 8.48 11.07 -12.16
C PRO A 98 8.95 10.31 -13.41
N ASN A 99 8.06 9.50 -13.99
CA ASN A 99 8.32 8.65 -15.17
C ASN A 99 9.38 7.55 -14.99
N ALA A 100 9.85 7.28 -13.77
CA ALA A 100 10.68 6.10 -13.51
C ALA A 100 9.87 4.82 -13.79
N ALA A 101 10.50 3.84 -14.44
CA ALA A 101 9.89 2.53 -14.64
C ALA A 101 9.93 1.76 -13.32
N ILE A 102 8.78 1.41 -12.76
CA ILE A 102 8.71 0.59 -11.54
C ILE A 102 8.80 -0.87 -11.95
N HIS A 103 9.73 -1.63 -11.35
CA HIS A 103 9.90 -3.05 -11.65
C HIS A 103 9.29 -3.96 -10.60
N SER A 104 9.29 -3.53 -9.34
CA SER A 104 8.64 -4.27 -8.26
C SER A 104 8.29 -3.33 -7.12
N ALA A 105 7.22 -3.67 -6.41
CA ALA A 105 6.88 -3.05 -5.14
C ALA A 105 6.67 -4.16 -4.10
N ARG A 106 7.05 -3.89 -2.85
CA ARG A 106 6.91 -4.81 -1.73
C ARG A 106 6.25 -4.08 -0.58
N LEU A 107 5.13 -4.58 -0.10
CA LEU A 107 4.44 -4.09 1.08
C LEU A 107 4.66 -5.07 2.23
N LEU A 108 5.23 -4.58 3.31
CA LEU A 108 5.29 -5.30 4.58
C LEU A 108 4.13 -4.82 5.45
N VAL A 109 3.29 -5.77 5.88
CA VAL A 109 2.19 -5.54 6.83
C VAL A 109 2.43 -6.40 8.06
N SER A 110 2.35 -5.79 9.24
CA SER A 110 2.44 -6.50 10.52
C SER A 110 1.08 -6.61 11.17
N ALA A 111 0.66 -7.83 11.49
CA ALA A 111 -0.54 -8.10 12.30
C ALA A 111 -0.12 -8.41 13.74
N PHE A 112 -0.87 -7.88 14.70
CA PHE A 112 -0.57 -8.02 16.13
C PHE A 112 -1.55 -8.93 16.87
N ASP A 113 -2.67 -9.30 16.24
CA ASP A 113 -3.66 -10.21 16.79
C ASP A 113 -3.84 -11.44 15.90
N GLN A 114 -4.30 -12.53 16.51
CA GLN A 114 -4.56 -13.77 15.81
C GLN A 114 -5.88 -13.70 15.07
N GLY A 115 -5.91 -14.26 13.86
CA GLY A 115 -7.10 -14.24 13.03
C GLY A 115 -7.08 -15.30 11.95
N SER A 116 -8.12 -15.26 11.13
CA SER A 116 -8.22 -16.07 9.92
C SER A 116 -7.49 -15.39 8.74
N THR A 117 -7.80 -15.81 7.51
CA THR A 117 -7.19 -15.24 6.31
C THR A 117 -7.76 -13.86 6.01
N VAL A 118 -6.89 -12.87 5.91
CA VAL A 118 -7.21 -11.53 5.37
C VAL A 118 -6.80 -11.50 3.91
N ASN A 119 -7.65 -10.92 3.05
CA ASN A 119 -7.33 -10.75 1.63
C ASN A 119 -6.94 -9.30 1.36
N LEU A 120 -5.90 -9.09 0.57
CA LEU A 120 -5.50 -7.77 0.11
C LEU A 120 -6.01 -7.56 -1.31
N HIS A 121 -6.76 -6.48 -1.50
CA HIS A 121 -7.34 -6.09 -2.77
C HIS A 121 -6.83 -4.71 -3.19
N ARG A 122 -6.54 -4.54 -4.49
CA ARG A 122 -6.20 -3.23 -5.03
C ARG A 122 -7.42 -2.33 -5.06
N MET A 123 -7.35 -1.18 -4.40
CA MET A 123 -8.34 -0.10 -4.57
C MET A 123 -8.30 0.44 -6.00
N LEU A 124 -9.48 0.57 -6.61
CA LEU A 124 -9.67 1.13 -7.95
C LEU A 124 -10.27 2.54 -7.90
N VAL A 125 -10.94 2.88 -6.80
CA VAL A 125 -11.47 4.21 -6.52
C VAL A 125 -10.65 4.91 -5.42
N PRO A 126 -10.56 6.25 -5.44
CA PRO A 126 -9.94 6.99 -4.36
C PRO A 126 -10.79 6.92 -3.08
N PHE A 127 -10.15 7.11 -1.93
CA PHE A 127 -10.80 7.26 -0.64
C PHE A 127 -10.15 8.41 0.16
N ASP A 128 -10.90 9.06 1.03
CA ASP A 128 -10.37 10.12 1.90
C ASP A 128 -9.62 9.53 3.11
N ARG A 129 -8.67 10.27 3.69
CA ARG A 129 -8.01 9.84 4.94
C ARG A 129 -9.02 9.63 6.07
N ALA A 130 -10.08 10.43 6.10
CA ALA A 130 -11.20 10.34 7.02
C ALA A 130 -12.36 9.49 6.48
N ALA A 131 -12.08 8.52 5.60
CA ALA A 131 -13.10 7.61 5.10
C ALA A 131 -13.82 6.89 6.26
N THR A 132 -15.12 6.71 6.07
CA THR A 132 -16.04 5.96 6.92
C THR A 132 -16.76 4.92 6.07
N TRP A 133 -17.36 3.91 6.71
CA TRP A 133 -18.15 2.88 6.03
C TRP A 133 -19.22 3.50 5.11
N SER A 134 -19.98 4.48 5.60
CA SER A 134 -21.04 5.16 4.86
C SER A 134 -20.51 6.14 3.80
N SER A 135 -19.31 6.71 3.97
CA SER A 135 -18.71 7.54 2.91
C SER A 135 -18.33 6.73 1.67
N LEU A 136 -18.17 5.42 1.85
CA LEU A 136 -17.99 4.44 0.79
C LEU A 136 -19.29 3.67 0.55
N ILE A 137 -20.44 4.26 0.89
CA ILE A 137 -21.80 3.72 0.78
C ILE A 137 -22.05 2.57 1.76
N SER A 138 -21.29 1.48 1.66
CA SER A 138 -21.42 0.30 2.52
C SER A 138 -20.08 -0.45 2.65
N GLY A 139 -19.01 0.28 2.96
CA GLY A 139 -17.67 -0.28 2.91
C GLY A 139 -17.13 -0.37 1.48
N VAL A 140 -16.14 -1.23 1.24
CA VAL A 140 -15.57 -1.47 -0.09
C VAL A 140 -15.88 -2.88 -0.57
N SER A 141 -16.36 -2.98 -1.80
CA SER A 141 -16.62 -4.24 -2.50
C SER A 141 -15.48 -4.62 -3.44
N ALA A 142 -15.03 -5.88 -3.37
CA ALA A 142 -14.06 -6.45 -4.32
C ALA A 142 -14.74 -6.92 -5.62
N ASP A 143 -15.46 -6.02 -6.29
CA ASP A 143 -16.31 -6.29 -7.45
C ASP A 143 -15.72 -5.81 -8.80
N GLY A 144 -14.48 -5.31 -8.78
CA GLY A 144 -13.82 -4.74 -9.95
C GLY A 144 -14.28 -3.33 -10.31
N LEU A 145 -15.15 -2.72 -9.50
CA LEU A 145 -15.52 -1.30 -9.59
C LEU A 145 -14.85 -0.52 -8.47
N GLU A 146 -15.00 -0.95 -7.22
CA GLU A 146 -14.42 -0.25 -6.06
C GLU A 146 -13.02 -0.78 -5.71
N ALA A 147 -12.90 -2.10 -5.65
CA ALA A 147 -11.62 -2.80 -5.53
C ALA A 147 -11.54 -4.00 -6.50
N SER A 148 -10.31 -4.42 -6.83
CA SER A 148 -10.07 -5.55 -7.73
C SER A 148 -10.72 -6.84 -7.23
N ARG A 149 -11.36 -7.58 -8.13
CA ARG A 149 -11.84 -8.95 -7.86
C ARG A 149 -10.69 -9.92 -7.58
N HIS A 150 -9.52 -9.63 -8.17
CA HIS A 150 -8.32 -10.41 -7.93
C HIS A 150 -7.69 -10.01 -6.60
N LYS A 151 -7.33 -11.02 -5.80
CA LYS A 151 -6.60 -10.84 -4.55
C LYS A 151 -5.13 -10.70 -4.90
N ASP A 152 -4.54 -9.55 -4.57
CA ASP A 152 -3.10 -9.35 -4.78
C ASP A 152 -2.27 -10.18 -3.79
N ALA A 153 -2.83 -10.43 -2.60
CA ALA A 153 -2.27 -11.31 -1.61
C ALA A 153 -3.34 -11.82 -0.64
N PHE A 154 -2.96 -12.82 0.14
CA PHE A 154 -3.70 -13.28 1.30
C PHE A 154 -2.73 -13.51 2.45
N THR A 155 -3.16 -13.26 3.68
CA THR A 155 -2.39 -13.64 4.86
C THR A 155 -2.63 -15.12 5.19
N PHE A 156 -1.60 -15.79 5.71
CA PHE A 156 -1.68 -17.22 6.05
C PHE A 156 -2.71 -17.45 7.17
N GLY A 157 -3.41 -18.59 7.19
CA GLY A 157 -4.36 -18.91 8.25
C GLY A 157 -3.77 -18.88 9.66
N LYS A 158 -4.65 -18.84 10.68
CA LYS A 158 -4.34 -18.75 12.13
C LYS A 158 -3.03 -18.03 12.43
N ILE A 159 -2.99 -16.74 12.10
CA ILE A 159 -1.81 -15.89 12.32
C ILE A 159 -1.53 -15.84 13.82
N ALA A 160 -0.35 -16.26 14.29
CA ALA A 160 0.21 -15.70 15.51
C ALA A 160 0.76 -14.31 15.15
N ALA A 161 0.69 -13.30 16.03
CA ALA A 161 1.20 -11.95 15.77
C ALA A 161 2.54 -11.98 15.00
N ASN A 162 2.51 -11.59 13.72
CA ASN A 162 3.60 -11.77 12.76
C ASN A 162 3.55 -10.70 11.67
N SER A 163 4.65 -10.55 10.94
CA SER A 163 4.73 -9.76 9.72
C SER A 163 4.56 -10.63 8.47
N SER A 164 3.95 -10.07 7.43
CA SER A 164 3.82 -10.68 6.11
C SER A 164 4.35 -9.70 5.06
N GLU A 165 5.27 -10.16 4.22
CA GLU A 165 5.76 -9.43 3.05
C GLU A 165 4.92 -9.83 1.84
N ILE A 166 4.31 -8.83 1.21
CA ILE A 166 3.56 -8.96 -0.05
C ILE A 166 4.43 -8.37 -1.16
N VAL A 167 4.66 -9.15 -2.21
CA VAL A 167 5.38 -8.69 -3.41
C VAL A 167 4.36 -8.44 -4.52
N PHE A 168 4.34 -7.22 -5.05
CA PHE A 168 3.56 -6.86 -6.22
C PHE A 168 4.47 -6.86 -7.45
N ASP A 169 4.04 -7.59 -8.47
CA ASP A 169 4.45 -7.30 -9.83
C ASP A 169 3.65 -6.07 -10.31
N VAL A 170 4.36 -5.11 -10.88
CA VAL A 170 3.83 -3.80 -11.30
C VAL A 170 4.12 -3.55 -12.77
N THR A 171 4.52 -4.59 -13.50
CA THR A 171 4.81 -4.57 -14.95
C THR A 171 3.64 -5.03 -15.80
#